data_AF-A0A093WYW3-F1
#
_entry.id   AF-A0A093WYW3-F1
#
_cell.length_a   1.000
_cell.length_b   1.000
_cell.length_c   1.000
_cell.angle_alpha   90.00
_cell.angle_beta   90.00
_cell.angle_gamma   90.00
#
_symmetry.space_group_name_H-M   'P 1'
#
loop_
_entity.id
_entity.type
_entity.pdbx_description
1 polymer ?
#
loop_
_entity_poly.entity_id
_entity_poly.type
_entity_poly.pdbx_seq_one_letter_code
_entity_poly.pdbx_strand_id
1 'polypeptide(L)'
;MANPVRLRLIAEKTLQSPANPNLLAYSPSMELLAVASADHNVLIYRLNGQRVFSASQKVRGVVLELQKLVWKPNGQLIAIAWSDGTVRLIGAESNKTVHQITVSKEEDTEVTCLAWTSYSAASKSLGDILSEAGPLWKDSTGGGLKGKNAQLLDLPRDLAAIDIESSLPKLSVLPSGGTTEDIFSSRASLDALFRPFDPSDNDSISIMI
;
A
#
# COMPACT_ATOMS: atom_id res chain seq x y z
N MET A 1 16.96 -2.50 -37.78
CA MET A 1 15.72 -3.29 -37.59
C MET A 1 15.65 -3.68 -36.12
N ALA A 2 14.68 -3.17 -35.36
CA ALA A 2 14.54 -3.52 -33.95
C ALA A 2 13.99 -4.95 -33.82
N ASN A 3 14.60 -5.78 -32.99
CA ASN A 3 14.10 -7.13 -32.72
C ASN A 3 12.70 -7.04 -32.07
N PRO A 4 11.72 -7.84 -32.53
CA PRO A 4 10.39 -7.82 -31.95
C PRO A 4 10.42 -8.32 -30.51
N VAL A 5 9.71 -7.62 -29.63
CA VAL A 5 9.55 -8.00 -28.22
C VAL A 5 8.82 -9.36 -28.17
N ARG A 6 9.49 -10.38 -27.65
CA ARG A 6 8.90 -11.71 -27.44
C ARG A 6 8.24 -11.74 -26.07
N LEU A 7 6.91 -11.83 -26.05
CA LEU A 7 6.16 -12.07 -24.82
C LEU A 7 6.27 -13.54 -24.43
N ARG A 8 6.50 -13.80 -23.14
CA ARG A 8 6.56 -15.14 -22.57
C ARG A 8 5.28 -15.39 -21.77
N LEU A 9 4.62 -16.52 -22.01
CA LEU A 9 3.54 -16.98 -21.16
C LEU A 9 4.10 -17.36 -19.78
N ILE A 10 3.62 -16.68 -18.73
CA ILE A 10 4.01 -16.95 -17.35
C ILE A 10 3.07 -17.99 -16.73
N ALA A 11 1.76 -17.81 -16.92
CA ALA A 11 0.74 -18.73 -16.44
C ALA A 11 -0.54 -18.65 -17.29
N GLU A 12 -1.32 -19.72 -17.25
CA GLU A 12 -2.65 -19.80 -17.84
C GLU A 12 -3.62 -20.37 -16.80
N LYS A 13 -4.82 -19.79 -16.71
CA LYS A 13 -5.84 -20.24 -15.77
C LYS A 13 -7.23 -20.09 -16.36
N THR A 14 -7.99 -21.18 -16.33
CA THR A 14 -9.43 -21.17 -16.62
C THR A 14 -10.21 -20.83 -15.35
N LEU A 15 -11.08 -19.82 -15.44
CA LEU A 15 -11.98 -19.41 -14.38
C LEU A 15 -13.29 -20.21 -14.46
N GLN A 16 -13.96 -20.40 -13.33
CA GLN A 16 -15.24 -21.13 -13.26
C GLN A 16 -16.40 -20.32 -13.83
N SER A 17 -16.31 -18.99 -13.74
CA SER A 17 -17.31 -18.03 -14.17
C SER A 17 -16.61 -16.98 -15.03
N PRO A 18 -17.28 -16.43 -16.06
CA PRO A 18 -16.66 -15.48 -16.97
C PRO A 18 -16.18 -14.23 -16.21
N ALA A 19 -14.98 -13.76 -16.55
CA ALA A 19 -14.46 -12.52 -15.99
C ALA A 19 -15.06 -11.31 -16.72
N ASN A 20 -15.30 -10.23 -15.98
CA ASN A 20 -15.68 -8.95 -16.58
C ASN A 20 -14.40 -8.22 -17.05
N PRO A 21 -14.22 -8.00 -18.37
CA PRO A 21 -13.00 -7.40 -18.90
C PRO A 21 -12.79 -5.95 -18.44
N ASN A 22 -13.85 -5.25 -18.05
CA ASN A 22 -13.78 -3.86 -17.60
C ASN A 22 -13.38 -3.74 -16.11
N LEU A 23 -13.32 -4.86 -15.39
CA LEU A 23 -13.09 -4.91 -13.95
C LEU A 23 -11.91 -5.84 -13.65
N LEU A 24 -10.75 -5.40 -14.12
CA LEU A 24 -9.45 -6.01 -13.91
C LEU A 24 -8.50 -4.95 -13.34
N ALA A 25 -7.72 -5.31 -12.33
CA ALA A 25 -6.65 -4.43 -11.86
C ALA A 25 -5.43 -5.23 -11.44
N TYR A 26 -4.27 -4.77 -11.88
CA TYR A 26 -2.98 -5.35 -11.55
C TYR A 26 -2.26 -4.48 -10.51
N SER A 27 -1.70 -5.10 -9.48
CA SER A 27 -0.80 -4.48 -8.52
C SER A 27 0.64 -4.82 -8.88
N PRO A 28 1.47 -3.83 -9.28
CA PRO A 28 2.86 -4.07 -9.63
C PRO A 28 3.74 -4.39 -8.41
N SER A 29 3.40 -3.90 -7.22
CA SER A 29 4.24 -4.08 -6.03
C SER A 29 4.11 -5.48 -5.42
N MET A 30 2.90 -6.05 -5.42
CA MET A 30 2.62 -7.37 -4.82
C MET A 30 2.49 -8.49 -5.86
N GLU A 31 2.62 -8.17 -7.16
CA GLU A 31 2.40 -9.10 -8.27
C GLU A 31 1.02 -9.80 -8.21
N LEU A 32 0.00 -9.02 -7.86
CA LEU A 32 -1.37 -9.51 -7.71
C LEU A 32 -2.25 -9.02 -8.85
N LEU A 33 -3.10 -9.91 -9.34
CA LEU A 33 -4.15 -9.62 -10.31
C LEU A 33 -5.51 -9.75 -9.64
N ALA A 34 -6.28 -8.67 -9.64
CA ALA A 34 -7.66 -8.65 -9.23
C ALA A 34 -8.56 -8.85 -10.45
N VAL A 35 -9.48 -9.80 -10.35
CA VAL A 35 -10.40 -10.18 -11.43
C VAL A 35 -11.82 -10.21 -10.89
N ALA A 36 -12.70 -9.44 -11.50
CA ALA A 36 -14.13 -9.54 -11.24
C ALA A 36 -14.75 -10.69 -12.03
N SER A 37 -15.47 -11.56 -11.33
CA SER A 37 -16.32 -12.59 -11.93
C SER A 37 -17.69 -12.01 -12.28
N ALA A 38 -18.41 -12.66 -13.21
CA ALA A 38 -19.80 -12.32 -13.52
C ALA A 38 -20.74 -12.46 -12.31
N ASP A 39 -20.41 -13.32 -11.34
CA ASP A 39 -21.15 -13.48 -10.09
C ASP A 39 -20.83 -12.39 -9.03
N HIS A 40 -20.27 -11.25 -9.47
CA HIS A 40 -19.82 -10.11 -8.63
C HIS A 40 -18.81 -10.47 -7.53
N ASN A 41 -18.13 -11.60 -7.68
CA ASN A 41 -17.02 -11.99 -6.83
C ASN A 41 -15.72 -11.37 -7.35
N VAL A 42 -14.95 -10.75 -6.48
CA VAL A 42 -13.58 -10.32 -6.76
C VAL A 42 -12.64 -11.47 -6.40
N LEU A 43 -11.90 -11.97 -7.39
CA LEU A 43 -10.92 -13.04 -7.24
C LEU A 43 -9.52 -12.44 -7.36
N ILE A 44 -8.68 -12.67 -6.36
CA ILE A 44 -7.29 -12.20 -6.37
C ILE A 44 -6.35 -13.37 -6.65
N TYR A 45 -5.50 -13.21 -7.66
CA TYR A 45 -4.54 -14.19 -8.10
C TYR A 45 -3.11 -13.65 -8.03
N ARG A 46 -2.15 -14.53 -7.78
CA ARG A 46 -0.75 -14.28 -8.13
C ARG A 46 -0.56 -14.51 -9.63
N LEU A 47 0.51 -13.95 -10.19
CA LEU A 47 0.89 -14.16 -11.59
C LEU A 47 1.16 -15.62 -11.96
N ASN A 48 1.44 -16.50 -10.99
CA ASN A 48 1.57 -17.94 -11.19
C ASN A 48 0.22 -18.69 -11.30
N GLY A 49 -0.92 -17.98 -11.25
CA GLY A 49 -2.26 -18.55 -11.33
C GLY A 49 -2.83 -19.07 -10.01
N GLN A 50 -2.09 -18.96 -8.90
CA GLN A 50 -2.58 -19.32 -7.58
C GLN A 50 -3.58 -18.27 -7.06
N ARG A 51 -4.76 -18.73 -6.63
CA ARG A 51 -5.74 -17.87 -5.95
C ARG A 51 -5.26 -17.56 -4.55
N VAL A 52 -5.14 -16.27 -4.22
CA VAL A 52 -4.76 -15.80 -2.88
C VAL A 52 -6.00 -15.68 -2.01
N PHE A 53 -6.99 -14.92 -2.47
CA PHE A 53 -8.26 -14.76 -1.76
C PHE A 53 -9.39 -14.36 -2.71
N SER A 54 -10.61 -14.30 -2.16
CA SER A 54 -11.79 -13.81 -2.86
C SER A 54 -12.59 -12.90 -1.94
N ALA A 55 -13.12 -11.82 -2.48
CA ALA A 55 -14.02 -10.89 -1.79
C ALA A 55 -15.38 -10.88 -2.50
N SER A 56 -16.45 -10.92 -1.71
CA SER A 56 -17.83 -10.88 -2.17
C SER A 56 -18.65 -10.21 -1.09
N GLN A 57 -19.63 -9.40 -1.49
CA GLN A 57 -20.47 -8.72 -0.54
C GLN A 57 -21.94 -9.10 -0.69
N LYS A 58 -22.57 -9.36 0.45
CA LYS A 58 -24.01 -9.62 0.54
C LYS A 58 -24.65 -8.68 1.54
N VAL A 59 -25.79 -8.13 1.18
CA VAL A 59 -26.64 -7.31 2.07
C VAL A 59 -28.03 -7.90 2.04
N ARG A 60 -28.54 -8.29 3.21
CA ARG A 60 -29.85 -8.96 3.37
C ARG A 60 -30.03 -10.20 2.47
N GLY A 61 -28.94 -10.93 2.20
CA GLY A 61 -28.94 -12.12 1.35
C GLY A 61 -28.78 -11.86 -0.15
N VAL A 62 -28.86 -10.60 -0.59
CA VAL A 62 -28.65 -10.19 -1.98
C VAL A 62 -27.17 -9.91 -2.20
N VAL A 63 -26.61 -10.45 -3.29
CA VAL A 63 -25.23 -10.17 -3.71
C VAL A 63 -25.17 -8.76 -4.26
N LEU A 64 -24.24 -7.95 -3.77
CA LEU A 64 -24.02 -6.61 -4.29
C LEU A 64 -23.24 -6.66 -5.59
N GLU A 65 -23.58 -5.77 -6.51
CA GLU A 65 -22.86 -5.65 -7.76
C GLU A 65 -21.54 -4.90 -7.53
N LEU A 66 -20.49 -5.42 -8.13
CA LEU A 66 -19.19 -4.77 -8.18
C LEU A 66 -19.18 -3.71 -9.27
N GLN A 67 -18.99 -2.44 -8.88
CA GLN A 67 -19.02 -1.33 -9.84
C GLN A 67 -17.62 -0.94 -10.32
N LYS A 68 -16.65 -0.87 -9.40
CA LYS A 68 -15.25 -0.50 -9.68
C LYS A 68 -14.30 -1.18 -8.70
N LEU A 69 -13.05 -1.38 -9.14
CA LEU A 69 -11.98 -1.88 -8.29
C LEU A 69 -10.64 -1.25 -8.69
N VAL A 70 -9.82 -0.90 -7.71
CA VAL A 70 -8.51 -0.30 -7.97
C VAL A 70 -7.55 -0.62 -6.83
N TRP A 71 -6.30 -0.92 -7.18
CA TRP A 71 -5.23 -1.13 -6.20
C TRP A 71 -4.67 0.20 -5.73
N LYS A 72 -4.38 0.30 -4.42
CA LYS A 72 -3.49 1.33 -3.90
C LYS A 72 -2.11 1.14 -4.57
N PRO A 73 -1.36 2.20 -4.91
CA PRO A 73 -0.09 2.08 -5.62
C PRO A 73 0.95 1.19 -4.91
N ASN A 74 0.94 1.20 -3.57
CA ASN A 74 1.81 0.34 -2.78
C ASN A 74 1.32 -1.14 -2.70
N GLY A 75 0.16 -1.46 -3.27
CA GLY A 75 -0.43 -2.81 -3.35
C GLY A 75 -0.98 -3.38 -2.05
N GLN A 76 -0.92 -2.61 -0.96
CA GLN A 76 -1.33 -3.09 0.36
C GLN A 76 -2.85 -3.16 0.51
N LEU A 77 -3.55 -2.27 -0.18
CA LEU A 77 -5.00 -2.15 -0.16
C LEU A 77 -5.56 -2.26 -1.57
N ILE A 78 -6.72 -2.90 -1.67
CA ILE A 78 -7.60 -2.79 -2.83
C ILE A 78 -8.86 -2.05 -2.41
N ALA A 79 -9.23 -1.03 -3.19
CA ALA A 79 -10.49 -0.34 -3.05
C ALA A 79 -11.52 -1.00 -3.96
N ILE A 80 -12.69 -1.33 -3.41
CA ILE A 80 -13.78 -1.97 -4.13
C ILE A 80 -15.06 -1.17 -3.90
N ALA A 81 -15.63 -0.64 -4.98
CA ALA A 81 -16.94 0.01 -4.96
C ALA A 81 -18.06 -1.00 -5.25
N TRP A 82 -19.06 -0.97 -4.40
CA TRP A 82 -20.25 -1.81 -4.50
C TRP A 82 -21.48 -0.97 -4.84
N SER A 83 -22.53 -1.65 -5.33
CA SER A 83 -23.82 -1.04 -5.64
C SER A 83 -24.60 -0.50 -4.43
N ASP A 84 -24.15 -0.73 -3.20
CA ASP A 84 -24.74 -0.16 -1.98
C ASP A 84 -24.24 1.27 -1.69
N GLY A 85 -23.52 1.89 -2.63
CA GLY A 85 -22.91 3.22 -2.46
C GLY A 85 -21.70 3.21 -1.51
N THR A 86 -21.18 2.02 -1.17
CA THR A 86 -20.01 1.89 -0.29
C THR A 86 -18.75 1.47 -1.05
N VAL A 87 -17.64 2.14 -0.71
CA VAL A 87 -16.30 1.74 -1.12
C VAL A 87 -15.60 1.08 0.06
N ARG A 88 -15.14 -0.15 -0.12
CA ARG A 88 -14.48 -0.94 0.91
C ARG A 88 -13.01 -1.11 0.57
N LEU A 89 -12.16 -0.79 1.53
CA LEU A 89 -10.72 -1.01 1.44
C LEU A 89 -10.39 -2.36 2.08
N ILE A 90 -9.85 -3.28 1.30
CA ILE A 90 -9.48 -4.62 1.74
C ILE A 90 -7.96 -4.75 1.77
N GLY A 91 -7.43 -5.25 2.88
CA GLY A 91 -6.00 -5.56 3.00
C GLY A 91 -5.62 -6.78 2.16
N ALA A 92 -4.59 -6.64 1.31
CA ALA A 92 -4.13 -7.70 0.40
C ALA A 92 -3.63 -8.96 1.14
N GLU A 93 -3.01 -8.78 2.31
CA GLU A 93 -2.46 -9.87 3.12
C GLU A 93 -3.48 -10.43 4.12
N SER A 94 -4.26 -9.54 4.74
CA SER A 94 -5.19 -9.94 5.79
C SER A 94 -6.51 -10.49 5.23
N ASN A 95 -6.84 -10.17 3.98
CA ASN A 95 -8.16 -10.42 3.38
C ASN A 95 -9.31 -9.92 4.29
N LYS A 96 -9.07 -8.80 4.98
CA LYS A 96 -10.06 -8.15 5.85
C LYS A 96 -10.34 -6.75 5.35
N THR A 97 -11.59 -6.34 5.49
CA THR A 97 -11.98 -4.94 5.29
C THR A 97 -11.31 -4.09 6.36
N VAL A 98 -10.37 -3.25 5.95
CA VAL A 98 -9.66 -2.31 6.81
C VAL A 98 -10.52 -1.07 7.03
N HIS A 99 -11.21 -0.62 5.99
CA HIS A 99 -12.03 0.58 6.06
C HIS A 99 -13.23 0.51 5.12
N GLN A 100 -14.29 1.23 5.46
CA GLN A 100 -15.50 1.36 4.65
C GLN A 100 -15.89 2.82 4.57
N ILE A 101 -16.06 3.31 3.36
CA ILE A 101 -16.42 4.69 3.03
C ILE A 101 -17.80 4.65 2.39
N THR A 102 -18.76 5.33 3.00
CA THR A 102 -20.10 5.49 2.44
C THR A 102 -20.11 6.77 1.62
N VAL A 103 -20.16 6.65 0.29
CA VAL A 103 -20.20 7.80 -0.63
C VAL A 103 -21.60 8.41 -0.63
N SER A 104 -22.61 7.56 -0.56
CA SER A 104 -24.02 7.92 -0.67
C SER A 104 -24.87 6.89 0.07
N LYS A 105 -26.04 7.33 0.55
CA LYS A 105 -27.04 6.45 1.21
C LYS A 105 -28.25 6.17 0.33
N GLU A 106 -28.26 6.75 -0.87
CA GLU A 106 -29.34 6.58 -1.84
C GLU A 106 -29.06 5.35 -2.70
N GLU A 107 -30.05 4.47 -2.86
CA GLU A 107 -29.89 3.16 -3.51
C GLU A 107 -29.56 3.24 -5.01
N ASP A 108 -29.70 4.41 -5.65
CA ASP A 108 -29.52 4.62 -7.10
C ASP A 108 -28.21 5.34 -7.47
N THR A 109 -27.25 5.41 -6.56
CA THR A 109 -25.97 6.09 -6.83
C THR A 109 -24.88 5.09 -7.20
N GLU A 110 -24.38 5.21 -8.42
CA GLU A 110 -23.29 4.38 -8.91
C GLU A 110 -21.93 5.10 -8.87
N VAL A 111 -20.90 4.34 -8.52
CA VAL A 111 -19.51 4.78 -8.60
C VAL A 111 -19.03 4.61 -10.04
N THR A 112 -18.96 5.72 -10.77
CA THR A 112 -18.56 5.75 -12.18
C THR A 112 -17.06 5.55 -12.39
N CYS A 113 -16.24 6.03 -11.45
CA CYS A 113 -14.78 6.01 -11.52
C CYS A 113 -14.19 5.81 -10.13
N LEU A 114 -13.05 5.13 -10.04
CA LEU A 114 -12.20 5.10 -8.86
C LEU A 114 -10.74 5.17 -9.32
N ALA A 115 -9.96 6.01 -8.67
CA ALA A 115 -8.53 6.12 -8.93
C ALA A 115 -7.75 6.31 -7.63
N TRP A 116 -6.51 5.84 -7.63
CA TRP A 116 -5.53 6.23 -6.63
C TRP A 116 -4.47 7.12 -7.27
N THR A 117 -4.11 8.18 -6.56
CA THR A 117 -2.96 9.01 -6.86
C THR A 117 -2.07 9.09 -5.63
N SER A 118 -0.78 9.33 -5.83
CA SER A 118 0.17 9.57 -4.75
C SER A 118 0.71 10.98 -4.90
N TYR A 119 0.51 11.80 -3.88
CA TYR A 119 1.22 13.06 -3.75
C TYR A 119 2.50 12.80 -2.98
N SER A 120 3.64 12.85 -3.66
CA SER A 120 4.92 12.93 -2.97
C SER A 120 5.11 14.37 -2.54
N ALA A 121 5.08 14.61 -1.24
CA ALA A 121 5.61 15.83 -0.67
C ALA A 121 7.13 15.72 -0.71
N ALA A 122 7.72 15.67 -1.90
CA ALA A 122 9.14 15.92 -2.06
C ALA A 122 9.37 17.30 -1.45
N SER A 123 9.86 17.33 -0.21
CA SER A 123 10.42 18.55 0.32
C SER A 123 11.45 18.94 -0.72
N LYS A 124 11.34 20.17 -1.26
CA LYS A 124 12.47 20.80 -1.95
C LYS A 124 13.67 20.44 -1.11
N SER A 125 14.67 19.77 -1.69
CA SER A 125 15.85 19.43 -0.90
C SER A 125 16.33 20.72 -0.24
N LEU A 126 16.87 20.67 0.98
CA LEU A 126 17.37 21.90 1.60
C LEU A 126 18.37 22.61 0.66
N GLY A 127 19.04 21.89 -0.24
CA GLY A 127 19.81 22.46 -1.35
C GLY A 127 18.99 23.30 -2.35
N ASP A 128 17.79 22.86 -2.74
CA ASP A 128 16.87 23.63 -3.59
C ASP A 128 16.33 24.87 -2.85
N ILE A 129 15.98 24.73 -1.56
CA ILE A 129 15.51 25.85 -0.72
C ILE A 129 16.64 26.86 -0.47
N LEU A 130 17.86 26.39 -0.20
CA LEU A 130 19.05 27.22 0.01
C LEU A 130 19.57 27.84 -1.29
N SER A 131 19.23 27.27 -2.46
CA SER A 131 19.51 27.91 -3.75
C SER A 131 18.61 29.12 -4.02
N GLU A 132 17.38 29.10 -3.50
CA GLU A 132 16.44 30.23 -3.54
C GLU A 132 16.68 31.23 -2.39
N ALA A 133 17.12 30.77 -1.23
CA ALA A 133 17.53 31.64 -0.13
C ALA A 133 18.84 32.35 -0.51
N GLY A 134 18.81 33.68 -0.54
CA GLY A 134 19.92 34.51 -1.02
C GLY A 134 21.28 34.29 -0.33
N PRO A 135 22.30 35.11 -0.67
CA PRO A 135 23.72 34.86 -0.43
C PRO A 135 24.14 34.66 1.05
N LEU A 136 23.26 34.94 2.01
CA LEU A 136 23.48 34.78 3.44
C LEU A 136 23.84 33.34 3.87
N TRP A 137 23.37 32.33 3.13
CA TRP A 137 23.59 30.91 3.45
C TRP A 137 24.67 30.23 2.61
N LYS A 138 25.30 30.97 1.69
CA LYS A 138 26.41 30.45 0.88
C LYS A 138 27.68 30.28 1.72
N ASP A 139 27.85 31.12 2.74
CA ASP A 139 29.06 31.17 3.57
C ASP A 139 29.08 30.11 4.67
N SER A 140 27.93 29.58 5.11
CA SER A 140 27.87 28.47 6.07
C SER A 140 28.29 27.12 5.47
N THR A 141 28.38 27.01 4.14
CA THR A 141 28.90 25.82 3.45
C THR A 141 30.41 25.89 3.15
N GLY A 142 31.04 27.04 3.35
CA GLY A 142 32.46 27.25 3.01
C GLY A 142 33.45 26.61 3.98
N GLY A 143 33.04 26.30 5.21
CA GLY A 143 33.96 25.92 6.28
C GLY A 143 33.92 24.46 6.74
N GLY A 144 32.84 23.71 6.48
CA GLY A 144 32.71 22.38 7.05
C GLY A 144 31.55 21.61 6.47
N LEU A 145 31.86 20.76 5.49
CA LEU A 145 31.21 19.49 5.14
C LEU A 145 31.74 19.09 3.76
N LYS A 146 33.06 18.82 3.70
CA LYS A 146 33.74 18.35 2.49
C LYS A 146 33.57 16.82 2.38
N GLY A 147 32.35 16.38 2.16
CA GLY A 147 31.99 14.99 1.87
C GLY A 147 31.05 14.95 0.68
N LYS A 148 31.28 14.03 -0.28
CA LYS A 148 30.50 13.92 -1.52
C LYS A 148 28.99 13.61 -1.32
N ASN A 149 28.55 13.44 -0.08
CA ASN A 149 27.16 13.22 0.33
C ASN A 149 26.70 14.28 1.34
N ALA A 150 26.94 15.57 1.09
CA ALA A 150 26.31 16.64 1.86
C ALA A 150 24.84 16.82 1.42
N GLN A 151 24.03 15.76 1.49
CA GLN A 151 22.58 15.92 1.61
C GLN A 151 22.35 16.39 3.04
N LEU A 152 22.08 17.68 3.21
CA LEU A 152 21.70 18.25 4.50
C LEU A 152 20.37 17.62 4.91
N LEU A 153 20.49 16.71 5.88
CA LEU A 153 19.47 15.88 6.53
C LEU A 153 18.25 16.71 6.97
N ASP A 154 17.05 16.21 6.69
CA ASP A 154 15.80 16.76 7.20
C ASP A 154 15.71 16.39 8.69
N LEU A 155 16.42 17.16 9.52
CA LEU A 155 16.81 16.76 10.88
C LEU A 155 15.65 16.26 11.75
N PRO A 156 14.45 16.89 11.80
CA PRO A 156 13.32 16.34 12.55
C PRO A 156 12.83 14.98 12.05
N ARG A 157 12.94 14.75 10.74
CA ARG A 157 12.49 13.53 10.07
C ARG A 157 13.49 12.40 10.15
N ASP A 158 14.77 12.72 9.99
CA ASP A 158 15.86 11.78 10.23
C ASP A 158 15.87 11.34 11.70
N LEU A 159 15.58 12.26 12.63
CA LEU A 159 15.41 11.92 14.05
C LEU A 159 14.23 10.96 14.30
N ALA A 160 13.14 11.08 13.54
CA ALA A 160 12.01 10.15 13.62
C ALA A 160 12.32 8.77 13.00
N ALA A 161 13.29 8.71 12.09
CA ALA A 161 13.78 7.47 11.48
C ALA A 161 14.91 6.79 12.28
N ILE A 162 15.43 7.44 13.33
CA ILE A 162 16.41 6.81 14.23
C ILE A 162 15.71 5.68 14.97
N ASP A 163 16.19 4.46 14.76
CA ASP A 163 15.79 3.30 15.53
C ASP A 163 16.31 3.43 16.98
N ILE A 164 15.40 3.85 17.87
CA ILE A 164 15.64 4.06 19.30
C ILE A 164 15.96 2.71 19.99
N GLU A 165 15.57 1.56 19.44
CA GLU A 165 15.85 0.26 20.06
C GLU A 165 17.34 -0.10 20.06
N SER A 166 18.09 0.37 19.06
CA SER A 166 19.54 0.18 18.99
C SER A 166 20.31 0.96 20.05
N SER A 167 19.69 2.02 20.59
CA SER A 167 20.31 3.00 21.48
C SER A 167 19.78 2.94 22.92
N LEU A 168 18.68 2.21 23.16
CA LEU A 168 18.25 1.84 24.50
C LEU A 168 19.10 0.67 25.05
N PRO A 169 19.47 0.68 26.34
CA PRO A 169 20.12 -0.47 26.95
C PRO A 169 19.20 -1.67 26.82
N LYS A 170 19.72 -2.78 26.27
CA LYS A 170 19.00 -4.06 26.17
C LYS A 170 18.64 -4.53 27.58
N LEU A 171 17.44 -4.19 28.05
CA LEU A 171 16.91 -4.72 29.29
C LEU A 171 16.74 -6.22 29.08
N SER A 172 17.46 -7.00 29.90
CA SER A 172 17.32 -8.45 29.94
C SER A 172 15.86 -8.80 30.16
N VAL A 173 15.26 -9.47 29.17
CA VAL A 173 13.93 -10.05 29.32
C VAL A 173 14.03 -11.08 30.46
N LEU A 174 13.32 -10.84 31.56
CA LEU A 174 13.21 -11.82 32.63
C LEU A 174 12.69 -13.14 32.01
N PRO A 175 13.18 -14.31 32.45
CA PRO A 175 12.72 -15.58 31.92
C PRO A 175 11.20 -15.66 32.08
N SER A 176 10.47 -15.83 30.98
CA SER A 176 9.04 -16.13 31.01
C SER A 176 8.85 -17.49 31.69
N GLY A 177 8.55 -17.46 32.99
CA GLY A 177 7.82 -18.54 33.63
C GLY A 177 6.34 -18.26 33.43
N GLY A 178 5.79 -18.60 32.26
CA GLY A 178 4.39 -18.28 31.93
C GLY A 178 3.84 -19.15 30.80
N THR A 179 2.65 -19.71 31.03
CA THR A 179 1.89 -20.62 30.18
C THR A 179 1.35 -19.96 28.90
N THR A 180 1.26 -20.73 27.80
CA THR A 180 0.48 -20.68 26.53
C THR A 180 -0.16 -19.39 25.96
N GLU A 181 -0.16 -18.26 26.66
CA GLU A 181 -0.70 -16.94 26.24
C GLU A 181 0.39 -16.01 25.69
N ASP A 182 1.65 -16.46 25.63
CA ASP A 182 2.83 -15.68 25.21
C ASP A 182 2.93 -15.42 23.69
N ILE A 183 1.87 -15.69 22.92
CA ILE A 183 1.85 -15.44 21.46
C ILE A 183 2.08 -13.94 21.14
N PHE A 184 1.78 -13.06 22.10
CA PHE A 184 1.95 -11.61 22.00
C PHE A 184 3.33 -11.08 22.45
N SER A 185 4.22 -11.92 22.97
CA SER A 185 5.52 -11.45 23.52
C SER A 185 6.72 -11.68 22.59
N SER A 186 6.54 -12.38 21.48
CA SER A 186 7.64 -12.64 20.54
C SER A 186 7.84 -11.48 19.57
N ARG A 187 9.10 -11.05 19.40
CA ARG A 187 9.49 -10.00 18.44
C ARG A 187 9.00 -10.30 17.02
N ALA A 188 9.04 -11.57 16.59
CA ALA A 188 8.51 -11.97 15.29
C ALA A 188 6.99 -11.79 15.18
N SER A 189 6.25 -11.96 16.28
CA SER A 189 4.80 -11.66 16.34
C SER A 189 4.53 -10.16 16.22
N LEU A 190 5.37 -9.33 16.85
CA LEU A 190 5.25 -7.86 16.82
C LEU A 190 5.70 -7.28 15.46
N ASP A 191 6.78 -7.78 14.87
CA ASP A 191 7.24 -7.39 13.52
C ASP A 191 6.23 -7.85 12.44
N ALA A 192 5.46 -8.91 12.70
CA ALA A 192 4.33 -9.30 11.83
C ALA A 192 3.10 -8.38 12.00
N LEU A 193 2.96 -7.72 13.15
CA LEU A 193 1.89 -6.74 13.42
C LEU A 193 2.24 -5.35 12.91
N PHE A 194 3.51 -4.95 13.02
CA PHE A 194 4.04 -3.68 12.55
C PHE A 194 5.04 -3.94 11.44
N ARG A 195 4.65 -3.69 10.20
CA ARG A 195 5.60 -3.76 9.08
C ARG A 195 6.77 -2.82 9.35
N PRO A 196 8.00 -3.21 8.98
CA PRO A 196 9.14 -2.32 9.05
C PRO A 196 8.81 -1.06 8.26
N PHE A 197 9.02 0.08 8.92
CA PHE A 197 8.83 1.40 8.35
C PHE A 197 9.57 1.51 7.01
N ASP A 198 8.82 1.74 5.91
CA ASP A 198 9.42 2.02 4.60
C ASP A 198 9.61 3.53 4.48
N PRO A 199 10.87 4.03 4.46
CA PRO A 199 11.14 5.46 4.38
C PRO A 199 10.57 6.10 3.12
N SER A 200 10.35 5.32 2.06
CA SER A 200 9.81 5.82 0.79
C SER A 200 8.31 6.14 0.84
N ASP A 201 7.53 5.46 1.70
CA ASP A 201 6.08 5.73 1.87
C ASP A 201 5.87 6.95 2.79
N ASN A 202 6.89 7.38 3.55
CA ASN A 202 6.82 8.53 4.45
C ASN A 202 6.65 9.86 3.70
N ASP A 203 7.11 9.93 2.45
CA ASP A 203 7.02 11.13 1.60
C ASP A 203 5.76 11.18 0.75
N SER A 204 5.02 10.07 0.66
CA SER A 204 3.91 9.95 -0.26
C SER A 204 2.59 9.79 0.46
N ILE A 205 1.70 10.76 0.28
CA ILE A 205 0.30 10.64 0.67
C ILE A 205 -0.45 10.00 -0.50
N SER A 206 -1.07 8.85 -0.26
CA SER A 206 -1.99 8.25 -1.22
C SER A 206 -3.39 8.86 -1.08
N ILE A 207 -3.92 9.41 -2.16
CA ILE A 207 -5.25 10.01 -2.25
C ILE A 207 -6.09 9.13 -3.17
N MET A 208 -7.28 8.76 -2.69
CA MET A 208 -8.29 8.08 -3.51
C MET A 208 -9.30 9.10 -4.01
N ILE A 209 -9.67 9.00 -5.28
CA ILE A 209 -10.65 9.86 -5.96
C ILE A 209 -11.74 8.98 -6.56
#